data_AF-A0A5D6Y7G9-F1
#
_entry.id   AF-A0A5D6Y7G9-F1
#
_cell.length_a   1.000
_cell.length_b   1.000
_cell.length_c   1.000
_cell.angle_alpha   90.00
_cell.angle_beta   90.00
_cell.angle_gamma   90.00
#
_symmetry.space_group_name_H-M   'P 1'
#
loop_
_entity.id
_entity.type
_entity.pdbx_description
1 polymer ?
#
loop_
_entity_poly.entity_id
_entity_poly.type
_entity_poly.pdbx_seq_one_letter_code
_entity_poly.pdbx_strand_id
1 'polypeptide(L)'
;MNQIKRQMEAYRVSGVKKKPNVEKEKLQQKFQYSQGSILPRELLPGSELLDRELAHANALRTGARKPKDRLAQLEEMYDLVLDEIEQRKSFMSEMLSLGKPASAAPIEREILDRMSELRKIHELIRKERGASVNGDNNADP
;
A
#
# COMPACT_ATOMS: atom_id res chain seq x y z
N MET A 1 58.94 -5.09 -40.76
CA MET A 1 57.89 -5.93 -40.14
C MET A 1 58.09 -6.22 -38.64
N ASN A 2 59.17 -5.76 -37.99
CA ASN A 2 59.47 -6.05 -36.57
C ASN A 2 59.10 -4.94 -35.57
N GLN A 3 58.76 -3.73 -36.02
CA GLN A 3 58.32 -2.63 -35.15
C GLN A 3 56.86 -2.79 -34.69
N ILE A 4 55.97 -3.28 -35.57
CA ILE A 4 54.55 -3.50 -35.24
C ILE A 4 54.40 -4.60 -34.18
N LYS A 5 55.17 -5.69 -34.30
CA LYS A 5 55.19 -6.75 -33.28
C LYS A 5 55.66 -6.24 -31.92
N ARG A 6 56.68 -5.38 -31.90
CA ARG A 6 57.20 -4.74 -30.68
C ARG A 6 56.19 -3.78 -30.03
N GLN A 7 55.43 -3.04 -30.84
CA GLN A 7 54.36 -2.16 -30.34
C GLN A 7 53.19 -2.98 -29.76
N MET A 8 52.83 -4.11 -30.39
CA MET A 8 51.77 -4.99 -29.89
C MET A 8 52.12 -5.71 -28.58
N GLU A 9 53.40 -6.04 -28.36
CA GLU A 9 53.87 -6.63 -27.10
C GLU A 9 53.90 -5.62 -25.95
N ALA A 10 54.21 -4.34 -26.23
CA ALA A 10 54.17 -3.28 -25.23
C ALA A 10 52.75 -3.03 -24.67
N TYR A 11 51.71 -3.28 -25.48
CA TYR A 11 50.31 -3.15 -25.05
C TYR A 11 49.79 -4.32 -24.20
N ARG A 12 50.51 -5.45 -24.13
CA ARG A 12 50.05 -6.64 -23.38
C ARG A 12 50.37 -6.61 -21.87
N VAL A 13 51.16 -5.64 -21.40
CA VAL A 13 51.69 -5.64 -20.02
C VAL A 13 51.19 -4.49 -19.14
N SER A 14 50.05 -3.87 -19.48
CA SER A 14 49.33 -2.98 -18.56
C SER A 14 48.28 -3.74 -17.74
N GLY A 15 48.65 -4.91 -17.22
CA GLY A 15 47.90 -5.56 -16.14
C GLY A 15 48.27 -4.88 -14.83
N VAL A 16 47.68 -3.73 -14.54
CA VAL A 16 47.82 -3.08 -13.22
C VAL A 16 47.33 -4.08 -12.17
N LYS A 17 48.26 -4.76 -11.52
CA LYS A 17 47.98 -5.63 -10.37
C LYS A 17 47.51 -4.72 -9.23
N LYS A 18 46.21 -4.46 -9.15
CA LYS A 18 45.60 -3.85 -7.97
C LYS A 18 46.05 -4.70 -6.78
N LYS A 19 46.61 -4.08 -5.73
CA LYS A 19 46.97 -4.80 -4.50
C LYS A 19 45.71 -5.58 -4.06
N PRO A 20 45.82 -6.88 -3.74
CA PRO A 20 44.70 -7.56 -3.12
C PRO A 20 44.30 -6.75 -1.89
N ASN A 21 43.00 -6.66 -1.62
CA ASN A 21 42.45 -6.04 -0.41
C ASN A 21 42.19 -4.51 -0.40
N VAL A 22 42.52 -3.74 -1.45
CA VAL A 22 42.25 -2.28 -1.48
C VAL A 22 40.77 -1.97 -1.34
N GLU A 23 39.90 -2.79 -1.94
CA GLU A 23 38.45 -2.61 -1.82
C GLU A 23 37.97 -2.95 -0.40
N LYS A 24 38.50 -4.02 0.22
CA LYS A 24 38.17 -4.39 1.60
C LYS A 24 38.56 -3.30 2.59
N GLU A 25 39.75 -2.69 2.44
CA GLU A 25 40.20 -1.59 3.31
C GLU A 25 39.34 -0.34 3.15
N LYS A 26 38.96 0.01 1.91
CA LYS A 26 38.02 1.12 1.65
C LYS A 26 36.65 0.87 2.28
N LEU A 27 36.15 -0.36 2.19
CA LEU A 27 34.90 -0.78 2.82
C LEU A 27 35.01 -0.69 4.35
N GLN A 28 36.11 -1.16 4.94
CA GLN A 28 36.34 -1.04 6.39
C GLN A 28 36.33 0.42 6.85
N GLN A 29 36.98 1.33 6.12
CA GLN A 29 36.96 2.76 6.46
C GLN A 29 35.56 3.38 6.32
N LYS A 30 34.76 2.94 5.34
CA LYS A 30 33.42 3.49 5.07
C LYS A 30 32.37 3.06 6.10
N PHE A 31 32.55 1.90 6.74
CA PHE A 31 31.61 1.31 7.69
C PHE A 31 32.15 1.27 9.12
N GLN A 32 33.08 2.16 9.46
CA GLN A 32 33.58 2.33 10.82
C GLN A 32 32.74 3.39 11.55
N TYR A 33 32.05 2.96 12.61
CA TYR A 33 31.53 3.88 13.62
C TYR A 33 32.63 4.12 14.64
N SER A 34 33.08 5.37 14.76
CA SER A 34 34.11 5.75 15.73
C SER A 34 33.64 5.47 17.16
N GLN A 35 34.56 5.09 18.04
CA GLN A 35 34.26 4.96 19.46
C GLN A 35 33.74 6.30 20.00
N GLY A 36 32.52 6.31 20.52
CA GLY A 36 31.85 7.52 21.01
C GLY A 36 30.94 8.24 20.00
N SER A 37 30.90 7.82 18.72
CA SER A 37 29.83 8.26 17.81
C SER A 37 28.57 7.42 18.03
N ILE A 38 27.42 8.07 18.15
CA ILE A 38 26.13 7.38 18.20
C ILE A 38 25.88 6.67 16.87
N LEU A 39 25.33 5.45 16.94
CA LEU A 39 24.92 4.71 15.75
C LEU A 39 23.85 5.52 14.97
N PRO A 40 23.77 5.37 13.64
CA PRO A 40 22.64 5.84 12.86
C PRO A 40 21.33 5.38 13.49
N ARG A 41 20.29 6.22 13.39
CA ARG A 41 18.99 5.99 14.04
C ARG A 41 18.37 4.66 13.63
N GLU A 42 18.57 4.24 12.39
CA GLU A 42 18.13 2.96 11.82
C GLU A 42 18.81 1.75 12.48
N LEU A 43 19.96 1.95 13.11
CA LEU A 43 20.74 0.92 13.81
C LEU A 43 20.66 1.05 15.34
N LEU A 44 19.98 2.09 15.85
CA LEU A 44 19.73 2.26 17.27
C LEU A 44 18.56 1.35 17.70
N PRO A 45 18.76 0.42 18.65
CA PRO A 45 17.66 -0.39 19.17
C PRO A 45 16.54 0.48 19.75
N GLY A 46 15.31 0.28 19.28
CA GLY A 46 14.13 0.99 19.79
C GLY A 46 13.91 2.40 19.22
N SER A 47 14.68 2.83 18.22
CA SER A 47 14.44 4.11 17.53
C SER A 47 13.04 4.21 16.89
N GLU A 48 12.53 3.08 16.39
CA GLU A 48 11.19 2.90 15.81
C GLU A 48 10.06 3.13 16.83
N LEU A 49 10.31 2.97 18.13
CA LEU A 49 9.29 3.11 19.17
C LEU A 49 8.84 4.56 19.30
N LEU A 50 9.79 5.50 19.24
CA LEU A 50 9.50 6.94 19.31
C LEU A 50 8.68 7.40 18.11
N ASP A 51 9.03 6.94 16.91
CA ASP A 51 8.29 7.31 15.69
C ASP A 51 6.87 6.74 15.71
N ARG A 52 6.70 5.52 16.22
CA ARG A 52 5.39 4.89 16.40
C ARG A 52 4.52 5.61 17.43
N GLU A 53 5.09 6.03 18.55
CA GLU A 53 4.38 6.79 19.58
C GLU A 53 3.97 8.18 19.08
N LEU A 54 4.87 8.88 18.38
CA LEU A 54 4.58 10.15 17.72
C LEU A 54 3.47 10.00 16.67
N ALA A 55 3.51 8.95 15.85
CA ALA A 55 2.46 8.66 14.88
C ALA A 55 1.10 8.39 15.55
N HIS A 56 1.09 7.61 16.64
CA HIS A 56 -0.12 7.31 17.40
C HIS A 56 -0.70 8.56 18.09
N ALA A 57 0.14 9.37 18.74
CA ALA A 57 -0.26 10.61 19.37
C ALA A 57 -0.78 11.63 18.34
N ASN A 58 -0.14 11.71 17.17
CA ASN A 58 -0.63 12.53 16.07
C ASN A 58 -1.99 12.05 15.56
N ALA A 59 -2.21 10.74 15.40
CA ALA A 59 -3.49 10.19 14.96
C ALA A 59 -4.64 10.50 15.93
N LEU A 60 -4.37 10.48 17.24
CA LEU A 60 -5.32 10.89 18.28
C LEU A 60 -5.59 12.40 18.23
N ARG A 61 -4.55 13.22 18.07
CA ARG A 61 -4.64 14.70 18.04
C ARG A 61 -5.34 15.23 16.79
N THR A 62 -5.05 14.67 15.62
CA THR A 62 -5.66 15.10 14.36
C THR A 62 -7.07 14.53 14.16
N GLY A 63 -7.60 13.78 15.14
CA GLY A 63 -8.94 13.20 15.06
C GLY A 63 -9.11 12.26 13.88
N ALA A 64 -8.02 11.67 13.37
CA ALA A 64 -8.00 11.01 12.05
C ALA A 64 -9.01 9.87 11.94
N ARG A 65 -9.48 9.32 13.07
CA ARG A 65 -10.65 8.43 13.11
C ARG A 65 -11.39 8.61 14.44
N LYS A 66 -12.32 9.56 14.52
CA LYS A 66 -13.50 9.31 15.37
C LYS A 66 -14.10 7.97 14.90
N PRO A 67 -14.53 7.08 15.81
CA PRO A 67 -15.26 5.88 15.41
C PRO A 67 -16.39 6.35 14.50
N LYS A 68 -16.39 5.93 13.23
CA LYS A 68 -17.42 6.34 12.29
C LYS A 68 -18.76 5.94 12.89
N ASP A 69 -19.73 6.85 12.86
CA ASP A 69 -21.09 6.52 13.25
C ASP A 69 -21.55 5.30 12.44
N ARG A 70 -22.31 4.39 13.05
CA ARG A 70 -22.72 3.14 12.42
C ARG A 70 -23.49 3.41 11.12
N LEU A 71 -24.30 4.47 11.10
CA LEU A 71 -24.98 4.93 9.91
C LEU A 71 -23.99 5.34 8.80
N ALA A 72 -22.98 6.14 9.14
CA ALA A 72 -21.95 6.59 8.20
C ALA A 72 -21.13 5.41 7.63
N GLN A 73 -20.88 4.37 8.44
CA GLN A 73 -20.23 3.14 7.95
C GLN A 73 -21.12 2.39 6.95
N LEU A 74 -22.42 2.30 7.22
CA LEU A 74 -23.36 1.63 6.31
C LEU A 74 -23.51 2.37 4.98
N GLU A 75 -23.52 3.70 5.00
CA GLU A 75 -23.57 4.55 3.81
C GLU A 75 -22.31 4.40 2.96
N GLU A 76 -21.14 4.45 3.58
CA GLU A 76 -19.88 4.20 2.87
C GLU A 76 -19.84 2.79 2.25
N MET A 77 -20.31 1.77 2.97
CA MET A 77 -20.41 0.42 2.41
C MET A 77 -21.40 0.35 1.23
N TYR A 78 -22.49 1.12 1.28
CA TYR A 78 -23.45 1.19 0.19
C TYR A 78 -22.80 1.75 -1.08
N ASP A 79 -22.09 2.87 -0.96
CA ASP A 79 -21.41 3.52 -2.08
C ASP A 79 -20.32 2.61 -2.67
N LEU A 80 -19.52 1.96 -1.82
CA LEU A 80 -18.48 1.03 -2.28
C LEU A 80 -19.04 -0.16 -3.07
N VAL A 81 -20.17 -0.75 -2.63
CA VAL A 81 -20.81 -1.85 -3.35
C VAL A 81 -21.43 -1.36 -4.66
N LEU A 82 -21.96 -0.13 -4.68
CA LEU A 82 -22.48 0.49 -5.90
C LEU A 82 -21.38 0.67 -6.95
N ASP A 83 -20.22 1.21 -6.56
CA ASP A 83 -19.05 1.34 -7.42
C ASP A 83 -18.57 -0.03 -7.94
N GLU A 84 -18.55 -1.06 -7.08
CA GLU A 84 -18.18 -2.43 -7.45
C GLU A 84 -19.09 -3.02 -8.54
N ILE A 85 -20.40 -2.70 -8.48
CA ILE A 85 -21.40 -3.12 -9.47
C ILE A 85 -21.16 -2.40 -10.80
N GLU A 86 -20.90 -1.09 -10.76
CA GLU A 86 -20.63 -0.31 -11.97
C GLU A 86 -19.36 -0.77 -12.68
N GLN A 87 -18.29 -1.04 -11.92
CA GLN A 87 -17.04 -1.61 -12.46
C GLN A 87 -17.28 -2.96 -13.14
N ARG A 88 -18.07 -3.85 -12.53
CA ARG A 88 -18.42 -5.15 -13.13
C ARG A 88 -19.27 -5.01 -14.38
N LYS A 89 -20.24 -4.09 -14.40
CA LYS A 89 -21.03 -3.80 -15.61
C LYS A 89 -20.13 -3.28 -16.74
N SER A 90 -19.19 -2.40 -16.42
CA SER A 90 -18.21 -1.89 -17.38
C SER A 90 -17.33 -3.02 -17.93
N PHE A 91 -16.78 -3.87 -17.05
CA PHE A 91 -15.98 -5.03 -17.44
C PHE A 91 -16.78 -5.99 -18.33
N MET A 92 -18.03 -6.29 -17.96
CA MET A 92 -18.91 -7.15 -18.74
C MET A 92 -19.16 -6.57 -20.14
N SER A 93 -19.46 -5.27 -20.23
CA SER A 93 -19.63 -4.57 -21.51
C SER A 93 -18.37 -4.61 -22.36
N GLU A 94 -17.19 -4.40 -21.76
CA GLU A 94 -15.91 -4.51 -22.44
C GLU A 94 -15.67 -5.93 -22.97
N MET A 95 -15.89 -6.96 -22.16
CA MET A 95 -15.70 -8.35 -22.59
C MET A 95 -16.65 -8.75 -23.72
N LEU A 96 -17.89 -8.26 -23.71
CA LEU A 96 -18.84 -8.45 -24.80
C LEU A 96 -18.37 -7.74 -26.08
N SER A 97 -17.87 -6.51 -25.97
CA SER A 97 -17.34 -5.74 -27.11
C SER A 97 -16.12 -6.41 -27.76
N LEU A 98 -15.30 -7.11 -26.96
CA LEU A 98 -14.13 -7.87 -27.40
C LEU A 98 -14.50 -9.26 -27.95
N GLY A 99 -15.78 -9.61 -28.00
CA GLY A 99 -16.25 -10.92 -28.47
C GLY A 99 -15.90 -12.07 -27.51
N LYS A 100 -15.74 -11.80 -26.21
CA LYS A 100 -15.41 -12.78 -25.16
C LYS A 100 -16.58 -13.02 -24.20
N PRO A 101 -17.75 -13.51 -24.66
CA PRO A 101 -18.93 -13.69 -23.80
C PRO A 101 -18.72 -14.75 -22.70
N ALA A 102 -17.83 -15.73 -22.91
CA ALA A 102 -17.50 -16.74 -21.90
C ALA A 102 -16.86 -16.12 -20.64
N SER A 103 -16.12 -15.01 -20.79
CA SER A 103 -15.53 -14.27 -19.67
C SER A 103 -16.54 -13.33 -18.98
N ALA A 104 -17.62 -12.95 -19.67
CA ALA A 104 -18.70 -12.10 -19.15
C ALA A 104 -19.74 -12.89 -18.35
N ALA A 105 -20.03 -14.14 -18.73
CA ALA A 105 -21.04 -14.99 -18.10
C ALA A 105 -20.95 -15.14 -16.56
N PRO A 106 -19.77 -15.36 -15.94
CA PRO A 106 -19.69 -15.44 -14.47
C PRO A 106 -19.97 -14.10 -13.78
N ILE A 107 -19.67 -12.98 -14.45
CA ILE A 107 -19.81 -11.63 -13.89
C ILE A 107 -21.27 -11.23 -13.73
N GLU A 108 -22.16 -11.72 -14.59
CA GLU A 108 -23.60 -11.48 -14.46
C GLU A 108 -24.13 -11.99 -13.12
N ARG A 109 -23.68 -13.18 -12.69
CA ARG A 109 -24.04 -13.75 -11.40
C ARG A 109 -23.48 -12.93 -10.24
N GLU A 110 -22.21 -12.50 -10.34
CA GLU A 110 -21.60 -11.64 -9.33
C GLU A 110 -22.36 -10.31 -9.17
N ILE A 111 -22.82 -9.71 -10.28
CA ILE A 111 -23.63 -8.48 -10.25
C ILE A 111 -24.94 -8.72 -9.49
N LEU A 112 -25.62 -9.84 -9.73
CA LEU A 112 -26.87 -10.19 -9.02
C LEU A 112 -26.64 -10.39 -7.52
N ASP A 113 -25.56 -11.08 -7.16
CA ASP A 113 -25.18 -11.30 -5.77
C ASP A 113 -24.89 -9.97 -5.07
N ARG A 114 -24.09 -9.08 -5.69
CA ARG A 114 -23.80 -7.73 -5.19
C ARG A 114 -25.03 -6.85 -5.08
N MET A 115 -25.94 -6.92 -6.06
CA MET A 115 -27.23 -6.21 -5.97
C MET A 115 -28.08 -6.70 -4.78
N SER A 116 -27.99 -7.98 -4.42
CA SER A 116 -28.67 -8.51 -3.24
C SER A 116 -28.08 -7.97 -1.94
N GLU A 117 -26.76 -7.83 -1.88
CA GLU A 117 -26.04 -7.24 -0.74
C GLU A 117 -26.38 -5.76 -0.60
N LEU A 118 -26.40 -5.01 -1.70
CA LEU A 118 -26.78 -3.60 -1.72
C LEU A 118 -28.19 -3.38 -1.16
N ARG A 119 -29.16 -4.25 -1.50
CA ARG A 119 -30.51 -4.19 -0.92
C ARG A 119 -30.50 -4.42 0.60
N LYS A 120 -29.72 -5.38 1.09
CA LYS A 120 -29.57 -5.64 2.53
C LYS A 120 -28.96 -4.43 3.26
N ILE A 121 -27.93 -3.80 2.69
CA ILE A 121 -27.31 -2.60 3.25
C ILE A 121 -28.34 -1.47 3.31
N HIS A 122 -29.10 -1.25 2.24
CA HIS A 122 -30.15 -0.23 2.21
C HIS A 122 -31.23 -0.44 3.28
N GLU A 123 -31.64 -1.69 3.52
CA GLU A 123 -32.56 -2.02 4.61
C GLU A 123 -31.96 -1.72 5.99
N LEU A 124 -30.67 -2.00 6.20
CA LEU A 124 -29.96 -1.67 7.43
C LEU A 124 -29.87 -0.16 7.65
N ILE A 125 -29.55 0.61 6.61
CA ILE A 125 -29.54 2.09 6.66
C ILE A 125 -30.92 2.62 7.07
N ARG A 126 -31.99 2.08 6.47
CA ARG A 126 -33.36 2.50 6.80
C ARG A 126 -33.72 2.20 8.24
N LYS A 127 -33.34 1.02 8.75
CA LYS A 127 -33.56 0.62 10.14
C LYS A 127 -32.77 1.52 11.11
N GLU A 128 -31.51 1.78 10.81
CA GLU A 128 -30.64 2.62 11.65
C GLU A 128 -31.18 4.05 11.73
N ARG A 129 -31.54 4.66 10.59
CA ARG A 129 -32.16 5.99 10.54
C ARG A 129 -33.47 6.06 11.32
N GLY A 130 -34.31 5.02 11.23
CA GLY A 130 -35.58 4.96 11.98
C GLY A 130 -35.38 4.74 13.49
N ALA A 131 -34.35 3.98 13.89
CA ALA A 131 -34.01 3.77 15.30
C ALA A 131 -33.48 5.04 15.96
N SER A 132 -32.64 5.82 15.27
CA SER A 132 -32.15 7.11 15.77
C SER A 132 -33.28 8.12 16.06
N VAL A 133 -34.34 8.13 15.25
CA VAL A 133 -35.50 9.03 15.43
C VAL A 133 -36.38 8.62 16.62
N ASN A 134 -36.44 7.33 16.97
CA ASN A 134 -37.25 6.84 18.09
C ASN A 134 -36.50 6.85 19.44
N GLY A 135 -35.17 6.89 19.42
CA GLY A 135 -34.34 6.97 20.64
C GLY A 135 -34.35 8.33 21.33
N ASP A 136 -34.54 9.42 20.58
CA ASP A 136 -34.56 10.79 21.12
C ASP A 136 -35.89 11.17 21.78
N ASN A 137 -36.98 10.42 21.55
CA ASN A 137 -38.30 10.73 22.11
C ASN A 137 -38.57 10.12 23.49
N ASN A 138 -37.60 9.42 24.09
CA ASN A 138 -37.71 8.80 25.42
C ASN A 138 -36.70 9.37 26.44
N ALA A 139 -36.09 10.53 26.17
CA ALA A 139 -35.29 11.26 27.16
C ALA A 139 -36.13 12.36 27.83
N ASP A 140 -36.69 11.97 28.98
CA ASP A 140 -37.27 12.75 30.10
C ASP A 140 -38.65 13.42 29.98
N PRO A 141 -39.40 13.51 31.12
CA PRO A 141 -39.00 13.27 32.52
C PRO A 141 -39.65 12.06 33.23
#